data_AF-A0A8J7XHW2-F1
#
_entry.id   AF-A0A8J7XHW2-F1
#
_cell.length_a   1.000
_cell.length_b   1.000
_cell.length_c   1.000
_cell.angle_alpha   90.00
_cell.angle_beta   90.00
_cell.angle_gamma   90.00
#
_symmetry.space_group_name_H-M   'P 1'
#
loop_
_entity.id
_entity.type
_entity.pdbx_description
1 polymer ?
#
loop_
_entity_poly.entity_id
_entity_poly.type
_entity_poly.pdbx_seq_one_letter_code
_entity_poly.pdbx_strand_id
1 'polypeptide(L)'
;MTGNSDQIIMEIHSCFVRKHEYWVPKGKNWIARIKGLDERYGYERDFLETTRLGREKMFLLEDFRVGDIYEVASLHTGPYHGLKDTFVCIEITETHIILECISPEEVLDRISNEESLAENLVQRLLKVVTKDEAVELIQVYG
;
A
#
# COMPACT_ATOMS: atom_id res chain seq x y z
N MET A 1 16.01 -24.05 -0.58
CA MET A 1 15.08 -24.01 -1.72
C MET A 1 14.13 -22.86 -1.47
N THR A 2 14.49 -21.69 -1.98
CA THR A 2 13.74 -20.44 -1.90
C THR A 2 12.62 -20.53 -2.91
N GLY A 3 11.40 -20.83 -2.46
CA GLY A 3 10.23 -20.71 -3.32
C GLY A 3 10.11 -19.25 -3.76
N ASN A 4 10.27 -19.01 -5.06
CA ASN A 4 9.79 -17.78 -5.70
C ASN A 4 8.33 -17.62 -5.29
N SER A 5 8.06 -16.70 -4.38
CA SER A 5 6.72 -16.19 -4.17
C SER A 5 6.66 -14.86 -4.90
N ASP A 6 6.69 -14.95 -6.23
CA ASP A 6 6.41 -13.81 -7.10
C ASP A 6 5.04 -13.21 -6.75
N GLN A 7 4.18 -13.99 -6.09
CA GLN A 7 2.89 -13.57 -5.57
C GLN A 7 2.63 -14.05 -4.15
N ILE A 8 1.86 -13.23 -3.42
CA ILE A 8 1.28 -13.51 -2.10
C ILE A 8 -0.23 -13.52 -2.29
N ILE A 9 -0.87 -14.63 -1.93
CA ILE A 9 -2.33 -14.79 -2.04
C ILE A 9 -2.93 -14.91 -0.64
N MET A 10 -3.71 -13.90 -0.22
CA MET A 10 -4.32 -13.86 1.11
C MET A 10 -5.81 -14.13 1.05
N GLU A 11 -6.28 -15.08 1.85
CA GLU A 11 -7.71 -15.44 1.94
C GLU A 11 -8.54 -14.32 2.59
N ILE A 12 -9.71 -14.07 2.01
CA ILE A 12 -10.74 -13.18 2.53
C ILE A 12 -11.84 -14.01 3.20
N HIS A 13 -12.20 -13.64 4.41
CA HIS A 13 -13.39 -14.12 5.11
C HIS A 13 -14.26 -12.94 5.53
N SER A 14 -15.39 -12.75 4.84
CA SER A 14 -16.26 -11.59 5.03
C SER A 14 -15.50 -10.28 4.78
N CYS A 15 -15.18 -9.50 5.83
CA CYS A 15 -14.41 -8.27 5.74
C CYS A 15 -12.99 -8.40 6.30
N PHE A 16 -12.53 -9.62 6.59
CA PHE A 16 -11.21 -9.88 7.17
C PHE A 16 -10.30 -10.60 6.19
N VAL A 17 -9.01 -10.30 6.29
CA VAL A 17 -7.97 -10.90 5.46
C VAL A 17 -7.03 -11.69 6.36
N ARG A 18 -6.84 -12.97 6.04
CA ARG A 18 -5.93 -13.83 6.79
C ARG A 18 -4.48 -13.50 6.48
N LYS A 19 -3.64 -13.71 7.48
CA LYS A 19 -2.18 -13.66 7.31
C LYS A 19 -1.74 -14.83 6.45
N HIS A 20 -0.85 -14.56 5.51
CA HIS A 20 -0.27 -15.62 4.68
C HIS A 20 0.67 -16.53 5.49
N GLU A 21 0.83 -17.77 5.02
CA GLU A 21 1.61 -18.82 5.67
C GLU A 21 3.13 -18.56 5.80
N TYR A 22 3.72 -17.62 5.04
CA TYR A 22 5.15 -17.31 5.15
C TYR A 22 5.48 -16.52 6.44
N TRP A 23 4.48 -16.10 7.20
CA TRP A 23 4.66 -15.39 8.46
C TRP A 23 5.22 -16.32 9.53
N VAL A 24 6.48 -16.10 9.90
CA VAL A 24 7.15 -16.92 10.90
C VAL A 24 6.55 -16.62 12.29
N PRO A 25 6.09 -17.64 13.03
CA PRO A 25 5.65 -17.47 14.40
C PRO A 25 6.75 -16.85 15.27
N LYS A 26 6.39 -15.89 16.13
CA LYS A 26 7.32 -15.15 17.02
C LYS A 26 8.35 -14.26 16.29
N GLY A 27 8.19 -14.01 14.99
CA GLY A 27 8.94 -13.00 14.24
C GLY A 27 8.36 -11.58 14.35
N LYS A 28 9.08 -10.60 13.81
CA LYS A 28 8.54 -9.26 13.53
C LYS A 28 7.87 -9.30 12.17
N ASN A 29 6.54 -9.30 12.16
CA ASN A 29 5.74 -9.43 10.95
C ASN A 29 4.85 -8.19 10.79
N TRP A 30 4.85 -7.59 9.61
CA TRP A 30 4.02 -6.44 9.28
C TRP A 30 3.68 -6.38 7.79
N ILE A 31 2.61 -5.66 7.49
CA ILE A 31 2.33 -5.11 6.16
C ILE A 31 2.24 -3.61 6.36
N ALA A 32 2.87 -2.84 5.49
CA ALA A 32 2.73 -1.40 5.45
C ALA A 32 2.41 -0.95 4.04
N ARG A 33 1.39 -0.11 3.88
CA ARG A 33 1.13 0.57 2.62
C ARG A 33 2.23 1.61 2.38
N ILE A 34 2.80 1.62 1.19
CA ILE A 34 3.73 2.65 0.75
C ILE A 34 2.92 3.82 0.20
N LYS A 35 3.16 5.01 0.74
CA LYS A 35 2.45 6.25 0.34
C LYS A 35 3.28 7.22 -0.48
N GLY A 36 4.60 7.07 -0.41
CA GLY A 36 5.53 8.03 -0.98
C GLY A 36 6.96 7.67 -0.63
N LEU A 37 7.87 8.59 -0.91
CA LEU A 37 9.28 8.47 -0.57
C LEU A 37 9.61 9.33 0.65
N ASP A 38 10.35 8.74 1.58
CA ASP A 38 10.96 9.45 2.70
C ASP A 38 12.43 9.70 2.37
N GLU A 39 12.81 10.98 2.22
CA GLU A 39 14.16 11.42 1.86
C GLU A 39 15.27 10.90 2.80
N ARG A 40 14.94 10.45 4.02
CA ARG A 40 15.90 9.91 4.99
C ARG A 40 15.84 8.40 5.16
N TYR A 41 14.66 7.79 4.99
CA TYR A 41 14.42 6.40 5.42
C TYR A 41 13.82 5.48 4.32
N GLY A 42 13.78 5.96 3.07
CA GLY A 42 13.38 5.18 1.90
C GLY A 42 11.90 5.39 1.58
N TYR A 43 11.02 4.50 2.06
CA TYR A 43 9.58 4.59 1.81
C TYR A 43 8.83 5.23 2.98
N GLU A 44 7.92 6.15 2.68
CA GLU A 44 6.88 6.56 3.62
C GLU A 44 5.87 5.43 3.77
N ARG A 45 5.64 4.99 5.02
CA ARG A 45 4.92 3.74 5.34
C ARG A 45 3.74 4.01 6.28
N ASP A 46 2.58 3.52 5.88
CA ASP A 46 1.40 3.38 6.74
C ASP A 46 1.26 1.91 7.17
N PHE A 47 1.56 1.61 8.42
CA PHE A 47 1.48 0.24 8.93
C PHE A 47 0.03 -0.19 9.11
N LEU A 48 -0.34 -1.32 8.48
CA LEU A 48 -1.67 -1.89 8.63
C LEU A 48 -1.84 -2.43 10.04
N GLU A 49 -2.96 -2.05 10.67
CA GLU A 49 -3.32 -2.58 11.97
C GLU A 49 -3.89 -4.00 11.84
N THR A 50 -3.70 -4.82 12.87
CA THR A 50 -4.32 -6.15 12.91
C THR A 50 -5.39 -6.17 13.99
N THR A 51 -6.58 -6.65 13.64
CA THR A 51 -7.66 -6.89 14.60
C THR A 51 -7.67 -8.35 15.04
N ARG A 52 -8.28 -8.64 16.19
CA ARG A 52 -8.43 -10.01 16.71
C ARG A 52 -9.84 -10.53 16.45
N LEU A 53 -9.93 -11.65 15.74
CA LEU A 53 -11.17 -12.43 15.61
C LEU A 53 -10.98 -13.76 16.35
N GLY A 54 -11.53 -13.84 17.56
CA GLY A 54 -11.27 -14.94 18.48
C GLY A 54 -9.80 -15.00 18.87
N ARG A 55 -9.09 -16.05 18.44
CA ARG A 55 -7.66 -16.26 18.71
C ARG A 55 -6.74 -15.82 17.55
N GLU A 56 -7.32 -15.57 16.38
CA GLU A 56 -6.56 -15.21 15.18
C GLU A 56 -6.42 -13.69 15.06
N LYS A 57 -5.27 -13.24 14.57
CA LYS A 57 -5.05 -11.85 14.18
C LYS A 57 -5.22 -11.74 12.67
N MET A 58 -6.07 -10.83 12.23
CA MET A 58 -6.40 -10.62 10.81
C MET A 58 -6.24 -9.14 10.45
N PHE A 59 -6.15 -8.84 9.16
CA PHE A 59 -6.23 -7.48 8.63
C PHE A 59 -7.67 -7.17 8.19
N LEU A 60 -7.99 -5.89 8.00
CA LEU A 60 -9.28 -5.51 7.41
C LEU A 60 -9.15 -5.48 5.90
N LEU A 61 -10.21 -5.89 5.20
CA LEU A 61 -10.23 -5.88 3.73
C LEU A 61 -10.10 -4.44 3.18
N GLU A 62 -10.63 -3.45 3.89
CA GLU A 62 -10.60 -2.04 3.48
C GLU A 62 -9.19 -1.42 3.47
N ASP A 63 -8.24 -2.06 4.15
CA ASP A 63 -6.84 -1.66 4.16
C ASP A 63 -6.15 -1.97 2.82
N PHE A 64 -6.77 -2.79 1.97
CA PHE A 64 -6.23 -3.21 0.68
C PHE A 64 -6.99 -2.56 -0.48
N ARG A 65 -6.24 -2.06 -1.46
CA ARG A 65 -6.78 -1.54 -2.71
C ARG A 65 -5.93 -1.97 -3.88
N VAL A 66 -6.59 -2.31 -4.99
CA VAL A 66 -5.92 -2.61 -6.26
C VAL A 66 -5.12 -1.40 -6.71
N GLY A 67 -3.88 -1.63 -7.12
CA GLY A 67 -2.92 -0.61 -7.54
C GLY A 67 -2.00 -0.11 -6.42
N ASP A 68 -2.42 -0.21 -5.15
CA ASP A 68 -1.59 0.22 -4.02
C ASP A 68 -0.38 -0.71 -3.83
N ILE A 69 0.72 -0.11 -3.37
CA ILE A 69 1.97 -0.82 -3.07
C ILE A 69 2.08 -1.06 -1.56
N TYR A 70 2.55 -2.24 -1.18
CA TYR A 70 2.73 -2.68 0.19
C TYR A 70 4.15 -3.21 0.39
N GLU A 71 4.81 -2.77 1.47
CA GLU A 71 5.97 -3.47 2.02
C GLU A 71 5.47 -4.58 2.93
N VAL A 72 5.87 -5.81 2.63
CA VAL A 72 5.51 -6.99 3.42
C VAL A 72 6.77 -7.54 4.05
N ALA A 73 6.75 -7.71 5.37
CA ALA A 73 7.88 -8.29 6.08
C ALA A 73 7.47 -9.38 7.08
N SER A 74 8.30 -10.40 7.15
CA SER A 74 8.29 -11.46 8.14
C SER A 74 9.73 -11.77 8.54
N LEU A 75 10.25 -11.03 9.52
CA LEU A 75 11.63 -11.13 9.97
C LEU A 75 11.74 -12.02 11.21
N HIS A 76 12.65 -13.00 11.16
CA HIS A 76 12.99 -13.84 12.30
C HIS A 76 14.44 -13.61 12.72
N THR A 77 14.71 -13.55 14.03
CA THR A 77 16.08 -13.55 14.56
C THR A 77 16.63 -14.98 14.53
N GLY A 78 17.15 -15.41 13.38
CA GLY A 78 17.73 -16.74 13.16
C GLY A 78 18.40 -16.86 11.79
N PRO A 79 18.95 -18.03 11.41
CA PRO A 79 19.67 -18.22 10.15
C PRO A 79 18.77 -18.22 8.90
N TYR A 80 17.45 -18.20 9.08
CA TYR A 80 16.49 -18.11 7.99
C TYR A 80 16.30 -16.65 7.57
N HIS A 81 16.60 -16.35 6.30
CA HIS A 81 16.30 -15.05 5.71
C HIS A 81 14.78 -14.84 5.76
N GLY A 82 14.34 -13.85 6.53
CA GLY A 82 12.94 -13.43 6.55
C GLY A 82 12.54 -12.78 5.23
N LEU A 83 11.25 -12.80 4.91
CA LEU A 83 10.73 -12.01 3.80
C LEU A 83 10.79 -10.53 4.20
N LYS A 84 11.30 -9.67 3.31
CA LYS A 84 11.09 -8.22 3.35
C LYS A 84 11.17 -7.73 1.91
N ASP A 85 10.02 -7.52 1.30
CA ASP A 85 9.93 -7.12 -0.10
C ASP A 85 8.72 -6.21 -0.37
N THR A 86 8.66 -5.64 -1.57
CA THR A 86 7.59 -4.77 -2.02
C THR A 86 6.65 -5.49 -2.98
N PHE A 87 5.35 -5.32 -2.76
CA PHE A 87 4.32 -5.95 -3.55
C PHE A 87 3.25 -4.95 -3.97
N VAL A 88 2.76 -5.05 -5.19
CA VAL A 88 1.57 -4.32 -5.63
C VAL A 88 0.34 -5.20 -5.52
N CYS A 89 -0.77 -4.66 -5.03
CA CYS A 89 -2.05 -5.36 -5.09
C CYS A 89 -2.57 -5.35 -6.53
N ILE A 90 -2.55 -6.49 -7.20
CA ILE A 90 -3.01 -6.62 -8.59
C ILE A 90 -4.49 -6.96 -8.68
N GLU A 91 -5.04 -7.64 -7.68
CA GLU A 91 -6.41 -8.12 -7.70
C GLU A 91 -6.99 -8.30 -6.30
N ILE A 92 -8.26 -7.95 -6.15
CA ILE A 92 -9.09 -8.28 -4.99
C ILE A 92 -10.37 -8.94 -5.52
N THR A 93 -10.59 -10.19 -5.14
CA THR A 93 -11.79 -10.97 -5.47
C THR A 93 -12.70 -11.09 -4.25
N GLU A 94 -13.80 -11.85 -4.35
CA GLU A 94 -14.65 -12.16 -3.19
C GLU A 94 -13.94 -13.02 -2.13
N THR A 95 -12.88 -13.74 -2.51
CA THR A 95 -12.26 -14.77 -1.67
C THR A 95 -10.77 -14.56 -1.44
N HIS A 96 -10.10 -13.73 -2.24
CA HIS A 96 -8.65 -13.57 -2.18
C HIS A 96 -8.20 -12.15 -2.52
N ILE A 97 -7.10 -11.73 -1.90
CA ILE A 97 -6.25 -10.62 -2.33
C ILE A 97 -4.98 -11.21 -2.94
N ILE A 98 -4.59 -10.71 -4.10
CA ILE A 98 -3.35 -11.09 -4.77
C ILE A 98 -2.40 -9.90 -4.77
N LEU A 99 -1.24 -10.09 -4.15
CA LEU A 99 -0.13 -9.14 -4.17
C LEU A 99 1.00 -9.72 -5.02
N GLU A 100 1.51 -8.97 -5.97
CA GLU A 100 2.62 -9.38 -6.85
C GLU A 100 3.89 -8.63 -6.49
N CYS A 101 5.00 -9.35 -6.36
CA CYS A 101 6.30 -8.79 -6.02
C CYS A 101 6.75 -7.86 -7.14
N ILE A 102 7.22 -6.66 -6.76
CA ILE A 102 7.72 -5.66 -7.69
C ILE A 102 9.12 -5.23 -7.27
N SER A 103 9.95 -4.87 -8.25
CA SER A 103 11.31 -4.43 -7.96
C SER A 103 11.32 -3.01 -7.36
N PRO A 104 12.37 -2.63 -6.61
CA PRO A 104 12.51 -1.28 -6.09
C PRO A 104 12.45 -0.20 -7.18
N GLU A 105 12.98 -0.47 -8.38
CA GLU A 105 12.92 0.46 -9.51
C GLU A 105 11.47 0.69 -9.96
N GLU A 106 10.66 -0.37 -10.02
CA GLU A 106 9.24 -0.26 -10.37
C GLU A 106 8.43 0.49 -9.30
N VAL A 107 8.76 0.33 -8.02
CA VAL A 107 8.17 1.13 -6.93
C VAL A 107 8.45 2.62 -7.15
N LEU A 108 9.70 2.99 -7.45
CA LEU A 108 10.11 4.37 -7.67
C LEU A 108 9.39 4.98 -8.89
N ASP A 109 9.28 4.23 -9.99
CA ASP A 109 8.61 4.68 -11.21
C ASP A 109 7.11 4.93 -10.95
N ARG A 110 6.44 4.05 -10.19
CA ARG A 110 5.02 4.20 -9.88
C ARG A 110 4.75 5.41 -8.98
N ILE A 111 5.53 5.57 -7.91
CA ILE A 111 5.36 6.71 -6.98
C ILE A 111 5.65 8.03 -7.68
N SER A 112 6.74 8.11 -8.46
CA SER A 112 7.12 9.34 -9.17
C SER A 112 6.06 9.77 -10.20
N ASN A 113 5.41 8.80 -10.86
CA ASN A 113 4.33 9.07 -11.79
C ASN A 113 3.05 9.55 -11.09
N GLU A 114 2.72 9.00 -9.92
CA GLU A 114 1.56 9.46 -9.13
C GLU A 114 1.75 10.88 -8.59
N GLU A 115 2.93 11.21 -8.06
CA GLU A 115 3.25 12.58 -7.62
C GLU A 115 3.16 13.57 -8.79
N SER A 116 3.74 13.23 -9.94
CA SER A 116 3.64 14.01 -11.17
C SER A 116 2.19 14.20 -11.62
N LEU A 117 1.34 13.17 -11.52
CA LEU A 117 -0.08 13.27 -11.86
C LEU A 117 -0.85 14.15 -10.87
N ALA A 118 -0.57 14.03 -9.57
CA ALA A 118 -1.20 14.85 -8.53
C ALA A 118 -0.82 16.34 -8.69
N GLU A 119 0.46 16.64 -8.94
CA GLU A 119 0.93 18.00 -9.23
C GLU A 119 0.26 18.56 -10.50
N ASN A 120 0.17 17.75 -11.56
CA ASN A 120 -0.51 18.14 -12.79
C ASN A 120 -2.01 18.40 -12.58
N LEU A 121 -2.69 17.59 -11.75
CA LEU A 121 -4.09 17.78 -11.39
C LEU A 121 -4.31 19.04 -10.57
N VAL A 122 -3.47 19.31 -9.57
CA VAL A 122 -3.52 20.53 -8.76
C VAL A 122 -3.26 21.75 -9.63
N GLN A 123 -2.26 21.72 -10.51
CA GLN A 123 -2.02 22.80 -11.48
C GLN A 123 -3.19 23.01 -12.44
N ARG A 124 -3.85 21.94 -12.89
CA ARG A 124 -5.05 22.04 -13.73
C ARG A 124 -6.23 22.62 -12.97
N LEU A 125 -6.48 22.21 -11.73
CA LEU A 125 -7.53 22.76 -10.87
C LEU A 125 -7.28 24.25 -10.56
N LEU A 126 -6.03 24.62 -10.25
CA LEU A 126 -5.63 26.01 -10.04
C LEU A 126 -5.69 26.85 -11.32
N LYS A 127 -5.48 26.24 -12.50
CA LYS A 127 -5.69 26.92 -13.79
C LYS A 127 -7.17 27.09 -14.15
N VAL A 128 -8.04 26.17 -13.72
CA VAL A 128 -9.49 26.30 -13.95
C VAL A 128 -10.06 27.41 -13.07
N VAL A 129 -9.60 27.54 -11.82
CA VAL A 129 -9.90 28.70 -10.97
C VAL A 129 -8.95 29.85 -11.33
N THR A 130 -9.10 30.41 -12.52
CA THR A 130 -8.38 31.66 -12.83
C THR A 130 -8.88 32.76 -11.89
N LYS A 131 -7.94 33.63 -11.48
CA LYS A 131 -8.13 34.73 -10.54
C LYS A 131 -9.36 35.60 -10.86
N ASP A 132 -9.78 35.66 -12.12
CA ASP A 132 -10.91 36.45 -12.58
C ASP A 132 -12.27 35.85 -12.15
N GLU A 133 -12.42 34.51 -12.15
CA GLU A 133 -13.65 33.84 -11.68
C GLU A 133 -13.80 33.91 -10.15
N ALA A 134 -12.68 33.85 -9.42
CA ALA A 134 -12.68 34.03 -7.97
C ALA A 134 -13.02 35.47 -7.56
N VAL A 135 -12.62 36.47 -8.36
CA VAL A 135 -12.96 37.88 -8.14
C VAL A 135 -14.43 38.15 -8.46
N GLU A 136 -15.00 37.56 -9.51
CA GLU A 136 -16.44 37.66 -9.80
C GLU A 136 -17.29 37.04 -8.67
N LEU A 137 -16.91 35.87 -8.15
CA LEU A 137 -17.64 35.22 -7.06
C LEU A 137 -17.60 36.02 -5.74
N ILE A 138 -16.48 36.70 -5.44
CA ILE A 138 -16.38 37.56 -4.26
C ILE A 138 -17.19 38.86 -4.43
N GLN A 139 -17.29 39.42 -5.64
CA GLN A 139 -18.08 40.63 -5.90
C GLN A 139 -19.59 40.41 -5.97
N VAL A 140 -20.03 39.19 -6.30
CA VAL A 140 -21.46 38.84 -6.41
C VAL A 140 -22.05 38.40 -5.07
N TYR A 141 -21.23 37.88 -4.14
CA TYR A 141 -21.69 37.33 -2.86
C TYR A 141 -21.08 37.98 -1.61
N GLY A 142 -20.24 39.01 -1.75
CA GLY A 142 -19.69 39.84 -0.67
C GLY A 142 -20.30 41.23 -0.63
#